data_AF-A0A498ILZ6-F1
#
_entry.id   AF-A0A498ILZ6-F1
#
_cell.length_a   1.000
_cell.length_b   1.000
_cell.length_c   1.000
_cell.angle_alpha   90.00
_cell.angle_beta   90.00
_cell.angle_gamma   90.00
#
_symmetry.space_group_name_H-M   'P 1'
#
loop_
_entity.id
_entity.type
_entity.pdbx_description
1 polymer ?
#
loop_
_entity_poly.entity_id
_entity_poly.type
_entity_poly.pdbx_seq_one_letter_code
_entity_poly.pdbx_strand_id
1 'polypeptide(L)'
;MERSMRLVSAAFVIVLLLATTEMGPMGVEARIESSKAVEGKICEVPSTLFKGLCISSNNCKHTCRKEQFTRGHCSVFTRACVCTKKC
;
A
#
# COMPACT_ATOMS: atom_id res chain seq x y z
N MET A 1 11.88 47.07 20.01
CA MET A 1 12.12 45.62 19.81
C MET A 1 10.95 44.76 20.25
N GLU A 2 10.35 45.00 21.42
CA GLU A 2 9.28 44.15 21.98
C GLU A 2 8.02 44.02 21.08
N ARG A 3 7.55 45.13 20.50
CA ARG A 3 6.40 45.12 19.57
C ARG A 3 6.66 44.34 18.28
N SER A 4 7.91 44.35 17.79
CA SER A 4 8.34 43.59 16.62
C SER A 4 8.40 42.09 16.92
N MET A 5 8.91 41.71 18.10
CA MET A 5 8.93 40.32 18.58
C MET A 5 7.51 39.74 18.72
N ARG A 6 6.56 40.55 19.21
CA ARG A 6 5.14 40.16 19.29
C ARG A 6 4.51 39.93 17.92
N LEU A 7 4.84 40.74 16.92
CA LEU A 7 4.34 40.58 15.55
C LEU A 7 4.93 39.34 14.87
N VAL A 8 6.23 39.09 15.05
CA VAL A 8 6.91 37.90 14.53
C VAL A 8 6.36 36.63 15.20
N SER A 9 6.14 36.66 16.52
CA SER A 9 5.54 35.56 17.27
C SER A 9 4.09 35.28 16.82
N ALA A 10 3.27 36.32 16.66
CA ALA A 10 1.91 36.18 16.15
C ALA A 10 1.89 35.63 14.72
N ALA A 11 2.78 36.10 13.85
CA ALA A 11 2.90 35.59 12.49
C ALA A 11 3.30 34.10 12.47
N PHE A 12 4.25 33.69 13.32
CA PHE A 12 4.63 32.29 13.46
C PHE A 12 3.47 31.40 13.93
N VAL A 13 2.71 31.84 14.94
CA VAL A 13 1.54 31.11 15.43
C VAL A 13 0.47 30.99 14.34
N ILE A 14 0.21 32.06 13.57
CA ILE A 14 -0.74 32.03 12.45
C ILE A 14 -0.29 31.05 11.36
N VAL A 15 1.00 31.04 10.99
CA VAL A 15 1.55 30.10 10.01
C VAL A 15 1.43 28.65 10.48
N LEU A 16 1.70 28.37 11.76
CA LEU A 16 1.53 27.04 12.35
C LEU A 16 0.06 26.59 12.35
N LEU A 17 -0.88 27.50 12.63
CA LEU A 17 -2.31 27.20 12.57
C LEU A 17 -2.76 26.89 11.13
N LEU A 18 -2.28 27.63 10.14
CA LEU A 18 -2.58 27.38 8.73
C LEU A 18 -2.00 26.04 8.25
N ALA A 19 -0.82 25.65 8.75
CA ALA A 19 -0.17 24.37 8.42
C ALA A 19 -0.91 23.13 8.99
N THR A 20 -1.92 23.30 9.85
CA THR A 20 -2.77 22.19 10.31
C THR A 20 -3.93 21.86 9.36
N THR A 21 -4.11 22.65 8.28
CA THR A 21 -5.28 22.54 7.39
C THR A 21 -5.10 21.59 6.20
N GLU A 22 -4.03 20.79 6.15
CA GLU A 22 -3.71 19.92 5.01
C GLU A 22 -4.24 18.48 5.10
N MET A 23 -5.29 18.24 5.88
CA MET A 23 -6.07 16.99 5.83
C MET A 23 -7.57 17.30 5.86
N GLY A 24 -8.14 17.59 4.68
CA GLY A 24 -9.57 17.31 4.50
C GLY A 24 -9.81 15.81 4.77
N PRO A 25 -10.95 15.41 5.35
CA PRO A 25 -11.33 14.01 5.33
C PRO A 25 -11.45 13.65 3.85
N MET A 26 -10.48 12.88 3.34
CA MET A 26 -10.74 12.08 2.15
C MET A 26 -11.93 11.21 2.53
N GLY A 27 -13.07 11.59 1.95
CA GLY A 27 -14.33 10.92 2.16
C GLY A 27 -14.11 9.43 2.03
N VAL A 28 -14.51 8.72 3.09
CA VAL A 28 -15.02 7.36 2.94
C VAL A 28 -16.20 7.49 1.98
N GLU A 29 -15.97 7.28 0.69
CA GLU A 29 -16.94 6.69 -0.24
C GLU A 29 -16.31 6.49 -1.62
N ALA A 30 -16.70 5.36 -2.21
CA ALA A 30 -16.41 4.90 -3.57
C ALA A 30 -15.02 4.24 -3.75
N ARG A 31 -14.91 2.92 -3.95
CA ARG A 31 -15.90 1.88 -4.21
C ARG A 31 -15.32 0.57 -3.70
N ILE A 32 -16.02 -0.15 -2.83
CA ILE A 32 -16.08 -1.59 -3.05
C ILE A 32 -16.86 -1.73 -4.36
N GLU A 33 -16.18 -1.56 -5.50
CA GLU A 33 -16.51 -2.40 -6.62
C GLU A 33 -16.08 -3.79 -6.17
N SER A 34 -16.95 -4.41 -5.38
CA SER A 34 -17.18 -5.84 -5.52
C SER A 34 -17.80 -5.98 -6.90
N SER A 35 -16.93 -5.82 -7.92
CA SER A 35 -17.08 -6.52 -9.17
C SER A 35 -17.14 -7.97 -8.72
N LYS A 36 -18.38 -8.45 -8.59
CA LYS A 36 -18.70 -9.86 -8.49
C LYS A 36 -18.38 -10.43 -9.87
N ALA A 37 -17.11 -10.35 -10.26
CA ALA A 37 -16.57 -11.14 -11.33
C ALA A 37 -16.84 -12.56 -10.87
N VAL A 38 -17.62 -13.29 -11.67
CA VAL A 38 -17.67 -14.75 -11.59
C VAL A 38 -16.31 -15.25 -12.10
N GLU A 39 -15.26 -14.86 -11.39
CA GLU A 39 -13.91 -15.31 -11.58
C GLU A 39 -13.72 -16.33 -10.47
N GLY A 40 -13.38 -17.57 -10.84
CA GLY A 40 -13.18 -18.65 -9.88
C GLY A 40 -12.37 -18.19 -8.67
N LYS A 41 -12.66 -18.76 -7.50
CA LYS A 41 -12.04 -18.35 -6.24
C LYS A 41 -10.53 -18.32 -6.43
N ILE A 42 -9.88 -17.18 -6.26
CA ILE A 42 -8.42 -17.14 -6.33
C ILE A 42 -7.88 -17.54 -4.97
N CYS A 43 -7.11 -18.62 -4.90
CA CYS A 43 -6.34 -18.95 -3.72
C CYS A 43 -4.99 -18.25 -3.76
N GLU A 44 -4.59 -17.70 -2.62
CA GLU A 44 -3.30 -17.04 -2.42
C GLU A 44 -2.53 -17.78 -1.33
N VAL A 45 -1.28 -18.14 -1.62
CA VAL A 45 -0.42 -18.90 -0.71
C VAL A 45 1.00 -18.33 -0.77
N PRO A 46 1.67 -18.08 0.36
CA PRO A 46 3.08 -17.69 0.36
C PRO A 46 3.94 -18.82 -0.24
N SER A 47 4.86 -18.46 -1.11
CA SER A 47 5.79 -19.40 -1.75
C SER A 47 6.69 -20.08 -0.72
N THR A 48 6.83 -21.40 -0.84
CA THR A 48 7.73 -22.22 0.01
C THR A 48 9.14 -22.32 -0.57
N LEU A 49 9.27 -22.16 -1.89
CA LEU A 49 10.56 -22.24 -2.59
C LEU A 49 11.26 -20.88 -2.70
N PHE A 50 10.53 -19.77 -2.58
CA PHE A 50 11.09 -18.43 -2.69
C PHE A 50 11.82 -18.05 -1.40
N LYS A 51 13.09 -17.64 -1.52
CA LYS A 51 13.94 -17.28 -0.39
C LYS A 51 14.28 -15.79 -0.42
N GLY A 52 14.28 -15.17 0.76
CA GLY A 52 14.64 -13.76 0.93
C GLY A 52 13.55 -12.77 0.55
N LEU A 53 13.94 -11.51 0.39
CA LEU A 53 13.01 -10.42 0.09
C LEU A 53 12.58 -10.44 -1.38
N CYS A 54 11.29 -10.35 -1.61
CA CYS A 54 10.69 -10.26 -2.92
C CYS A 54 10.79 -8.82 -3.45
N ILE A 55 11.71 -8.63 -4.40
CA ILE A 55 11.92 -7.36 -5.10
C ILE A 55 11.34 -7.41 -6.52
N SER A 56 11.32 -8.59 -7.14
CA SER A 56 10.84 -8.79 -8.51
C SER A 56 9.70 -9.81 -8.55
N SER A 57 8.51 -9.32 -8.93
CA SER A 57 7.33 -10.17 -9.13
C SER A 57 7.55 -11.20 -10.25
N ASN A 58 8.44 -10.93 -11.22
CA ASN A 58 8.73 -11.90 -12.28
C ASN A 58 9.48 -13.13 -11.73
N ASN A 59 10.49 -12.91 -10.87
CA ASN A 59 11.18 -14.00 -10.18
C ASN A 59 10.22 -14.78 -9.28
N CYS A 60 9.37 -14.08 -8.53
CA CYS A 60 8.32 -14.70 -7.73
C CYS A 60 7.39 -15.60 -8.58
N LYS A 61 6.87 -15.08 -9.70
CA LYS A 61 6.01 -15.84 -10.63
C LYS A 61 6.73 -17.08 -11.19
N HIS A 62 8.01 -16.99 -11.55
CA HIS A 62 8.77 -18.15 -12.01
C HIS A 62 8.90 -19.23 -10.93
N THR A 63 9.10 -18.85 -9.67
CA THR A 63 9.10 -19.79 -8.54
C THR A 63 7.72 -20.38 -8.30
N CYS A 64 6.67 -19.56 -8.29
CA CYS A 64 5.28 -20.00 -8.13
C CYS A 64 4.84 -21.05 -9.18
N ARG A 65 5.34 -20.92 -10.42
CA ARG A 65 5.10 -21.94 -11.46
C ARG A 65 5.67 -23.31 -11.10
N LYS A 66 6.81 -23.37 -10.40
CA LYS A 66 7.38 -24.63 -9.90
C LYS A 66 6.51 -25.24 -8.80
N GLU A 67 5.84 -24.40 -8.03
CA GLU A 67 4.89 -24.79 -6.96
C GLU A 67 3.47 -25.08 -7.47
N GLN A 68 3.27 -25.23 -8.79
CA GLN A 68 1.96 -25.49 -9.41
C GLN A 68 0.96 -24.32 -9.28
N PHE A 69 1.44 -23.08 -9.20
CA PHE A 69 0.62 -21.87 -9.28
C PHE A 69 0.78 -21.17 -10.63
N THR A 70 -0.26 -20.50 -11.10
CA THR A 70 -0.28 -19.86 -12.43
C THR A 70 0.26 -18.44 -12.39
N ARG A 71 0.19 -17.78 -11.24
CA ARG A 71 0.58 -16.38 -11.02
C ARG A 71 1.37 -16.22 -9.72
N GLY A 72 2.01 -15.06 -9.55
CA GLY A 72 2.72 -14.70 -8.34
C GLY A 72 3.10 -13.22 -8.31
N HIS A 73 3.17 -12.65 -7.12
CA HIS A 73 3.51 -11.23 -6.89
C HIS A 73 4.23 -11.03 -5.56
N CYS A 74 5.00 -9.93 -5.46
CA CYS A 74 5.61 -9.54 -4.19
C CYS A 74 4.60 -8.79 -3.31
N SER A 75 4.41 -9.26 -2.07
CA SER A 75 3.64 -8.53 -1.07
C SER A 75 4.34 -7.21 -0.71
N VAL A 76 3.57 -6.12 -0.66
CA VAL A 76 4.10 -4.78 -0.38
C VAL A 76 4.61 -4.67 1.06
N PHE A 77 3.88 -5.27 2.01
CA PHE A 77 4.18 -5.16 3.44
C PHE A 77 5.28 -6.14 3.88
N THR A 78 5.07 -7.43 3.67
CA THR A 78 6.00 -8.47 4.17
C THR A 78 7.18 -8.70 3.24
N ARG A 79 7.15 -8.14 2.03
CA ARG A 79 8.09 -8.47 0.94
C ARG A 79 8.18 -9.97 0.69
N ALA A 80 7.16 -10.74 1.04
CA ALA A 80 7.07 -12.17 0.73
C ALA A 80 6.60 -12.36 -0.72
N CYS A 81 7.00 -13.47 -1.34
CA CYS A 81 6.43 -13.90 -2.61
C CYS A 81 5.11 -14.62 -2.35
N VAL A 82 4.02 -14.13 -2.94
CA VAL A 82 2.67 -14.70 -2.84
C VAL A 82 2.30 -15.30 -4.18
N CYS A 83 2.00 -16.60 -4.18
CA CYS A 83 1.57 -17.36 -5.34
C CYS A 83 0.05 -17.41 -5.42
N THR A 84 -0.50 -17.28 -6.62
CA THR A 84 -1.95 -17.30 -6.83
C THR A 84 -2.36 -18.25 -7.95
N LYS A 85 -3.50 -18.93 -7.75
CA LYS A 85 -4.11 -19.83 -8.73
C LYS A 85 -5.62 -19.83 -8.58
N LYS A 86 -6.32 -20.28 -9.63
CA LYS A 86 -7.76 -20.53 -9.55
C LYS A 86 -8.03 -21.76 -8.68
N CYS A 87 -9.07 -21.63 -7.90
CA CYS A 87 -9.81 -22.58 -7.09
C CYS A 87 -11.32 -22.33 -7.40
#